data_AF-A0A7T2YT30-F1
#
_entry.id   AF-A0A7T2YT30-F1
#
_cell.length_a   1.000
_cell.length_b   1.000
_cell.length_c   1.000
_cell.angle_alpha   90.00
_cell.angle_beta   90.00
_cell.angle_gamma   90.00
#
_symmetry.space_group_name_H-M   'P 1'
#
loop_
_entity.id
_entity.type
_entity.pdbx_description
1 polymer ?
#
loop_
_entity_poly.entity_id
_entity_poly.type
_entity_poly.pdbx_seq_one_letter_code
_entity_poly.pdbx_strand_id
1 'polypeptide(L)'
;MSLTPDQILSAQKANLETLFGLTSKAFEGVEKLVELNVTASRAALNEAAQHTQAVLSVKDAQELLSLQANLFQPLAEKTAAYSRHLYDIASGTGAELAKAFESQAADLQKNFSALVDTTAKNAPAGSETAVAVMKSAVSAANNAFESVQKAVKQASDLAEANFTAVTNTASEAVQSAQTRKR
;
A
#
# COMPACT_ATOMS: atom_id res chain seq x y z
N MET A 1 11.75 38.41 -9.06
CA MET A 1 11.15 38.17 -10.38
C MET A 1 9.97 37.23 -10.19
N SER A 2 8.79 37.64 -10.66
CA SER A 2 7.53 36.86 -10.61
C SER A 2 7.61 35.64 -11.54
N LEU A 3 6.96 34.52 -11.16
CA LEU A 3 6.80 33.32 -12.00
C LEU A 3 6.34 33.72 -13.40
N THR A 4 7.06 33.28 -14.44
CA THR A 4 6.67 33.59 -15.82
C THR A 4 5.42 32.79 -16.20
N PRO A 5 4.57 33.30 -17.11
CA PRO A 5 3.36 32.58 -17.56
C PRO A 5 3.67 31.15 -18.04
N ASP A 6 4.81 30.94 -18.70
CA ASP A 6 5.27 29.61 -19.15
C ASP A 6 5.59 28.65 -17.99
N GLN A 7 6.13 29.17 -16.88
CA GLN A 7 6.38 28.35 -15.68
C GLN A 7 5.07 27.93 -15.00
N ILE A 8 4.07 28.81 -14.97
CA ILE A 8 2.75 28.52 -14.41
C ILE A 8 2.02 27.47 -15.26
N LEU A 9 2.03 27.64 -16.58
CA LEU A 9 1.45 26.67 -17.52
C LEU A 9 2.12 25.29 -17.42
N SER A 10 3.45 25.26 -17.34
CA SER A 10 4.21 24.02 -17.20
C SER A 10 3.90 23.30 -15.88
N ALA A 11 3.79 24.06 -14.77
CA ALA A 11 3.41 23.51 -13.47
C ALA A 11 1.97 22.98 -13.47
N GLN A 12 1.02 23.68 -14.09
CA GLN A 12 -0.36 23.20 -14.22
C GLN A 12 -0.43 21.91 -15.04
N LYS A 13 0.32 21.83 -16.15
CA LYS A 13 0.38 20.63 -16.97
C LYS A 13 0.95 19.44 -16.19
N ALA A 14 2.07 19.62 -15.48
CA ALA A 14 2.67 18.57 -14.66
C ALA A 14 1.73 18.09 -13.54
N ASN A 15 0.98 19.00 -12.92
CA ASN A 15 -0.02 18.65 -11.91
C ASN A 15 -1.17 17.84 -12.51
N LEU A 16 -1.64 18.17 -13.72
CA LEU A 16 -2.67 17.40 -14.42
C LEU A 16 -2.17 16.01 -14.80
N GLU A 17 -0.97 15.89 -15.35
CA GLU A 17 -0.35 14.60 -15.69
C GLU A 17 -0.21 13.70 -14.45
N THR A 18 0.22 14.28 -13.33
CA THR A 18 0.31 13.60 -12.03
C THR A 18 -1.08 13.14 -11.56
N LEU A 19 -2.09 14.00 -11.65
CA LEU A 19 -3.45 13.68 -11.21
C LEU A 19 -4.08 12.58 -12.07
N PHE A 20 -3.89 12.60 -13.38
CA PHE A 20 -4.34 11.54 -14.28
C PHE A 20 -3.59 10.22 -14.02
N GLY A 21 -2.27 10.28 -13.80
CA GLY A 21 -1.47 9.11 -13.45
C GLY A 21 -1.91 8.46 -12.14
N LEU A 22 -2.11 9.26 -11.09
CA LEU A 22 -2.61 8.81 -9.80
C LEU A 22 -4.01 8.21 -9.89
N THR A 23 -4.92 8.87 -10.61
CA THR A 23 -6.28 8.37 -10.84
C THR A 23 -6.24 7.02 -11.56
N SER A 24 -5.43 6.90 -12.62
CA SER A 24 -5.24 5.64 -13.33
C SER A 24 -4.72 4.53 -12.41
N LYS A 25 -3.75 4.82 -11.53
CA LYS A 25 -3.23 3.85 -10.54
C LYS A 25 -4.25 3.45 -9.48
N ALA A 26 -5.10 4.38 -9.04
CA ALA A 26 -6.20 4.05 -8.14
C ALA A 26 -7.21 3.10 -8.81
N PHE A 27 -7.57 3.36 -10.07
CA PHE A 27 -8.42 2.46 -10.85
C PHE A 27 -7.78 1.08 -11.05
N GLU A 28 -6.48 1.00 -11.35
CA GLU A 28 -5.75 -0.28 -11.45
C GLU A 28 -5.82 -1.07 -10.12
N GLY A 29 -5.76 -0.40 -8.97
CA GLY A 29 -5.96 -1.02 -7.67
C GLY A 29 -7.37 -1.61 -7.50
N VAL A 30 -8.41 -0.87 -7.91
CA VAL A 30 -9.79 -1.35 -7.89
C VAL A 30 -10.00 -2.54 -8.83
N GLU A 31 -9.42 -2.50 -10.04
CA GLU A 31 -9.46 -3.62 -10.98
C GLU A 31 -8.88 -4.90 -10.37
N LYS A 32 -7.71 -4.80 -9.73
CA LYS A 32 -7.10 -5.94 -9.02
C LYS A 32 -7.95 -6.46 -7.86
N LEU A 33 -8.62 -5.56 -7.11
CA LEU A 33 -9.54 -5.98 -6.05
C LEU A 33 -10.75 -6.74 -6.61
N VAL A 34 -11.32 -6.27 -7.72
CA VAL A 34 -12.42 -6.95 -8.40
C VAL A 34 -11.98 -8.30 -8.93
N GLU A 35 -10.81 -8.36 -9.59
CA GLU A 35 -10.22 -9.61 -10.10
C GLU A 35 -10.01 -10.64 -8.97
N LEU A 36 -9.50 -10.19 -7.82
CA LEU A 36 -9.32 -11.03 -6.65
C LEU A 36 -10.66 -11.60 -6.16
N ASN A 37 -11.71 -10.78 -6.06
CA ASN A 37 -13.04 -11.23 -5.63
C ASN A 37 -13.66 -12.23 -6.62
N VAL A 38 -13.54 -11.97 -7.92
CA VAL A 38 -14.04 -12.88 -8.97
C VAL A 38 -13.30 -14.22 -8.91
N THR A 39 -11.98 -14.20 -8.72
CA THR A 39 -11.15 -15.40 -8.61
C THR A 39 -11.52 -16.21 -7.37
N ALA A 40 -11.66 -15.57 -6.21
CA ALA A 40 -12.09 -16.20 -4.97
C ALA A 40 -13.50 -16.82 -5.10
N SER A 41 -14.43 -16.09 -5.72
CA SER A 41 -15.81 -16.56 -5.93
C SER A 41 -15.87 -17.77 -6.86
N ARG A 42 -15.10 -17.75 -7.96
CA ARG A 42 -14.99 -18.88 -8.89
C ARG A 42 -14.38 -20.11 -8.20
N ALA A 43 -13.34 -19.90 -7.39
CA ALA A 43 -12.74 -20.98 -6.62
C ALA A 43 -13.75 -21.59 -5.64
N ALA A 44 -14.49 -20.76 -4.90
CA ALA A 44 -15.51 -21.21 -3.97
C ALA A 44 -16.65 -21.99 -4.65
N LEU A 45 -17.10 -21.55 -5.83
CA LEU A 45 -18.12 -22.27 -6.61
C LEU A 45 -17.63 -23.65 -7.08
N ASN A 46 -16.41 -23.73 -7.60
CA ASN A 46 -15.81 -25.00 -8.01
C ASN A 46 -15.64 -25.95 -6.83
N GLU A 47 -15.23 -25.44 -5.67
CA GLU A 47 -15.11 -26.22 -4.44
C GLU A 47 -16.45 -26.69 -3.93
N ALA A 48 -17.50 -25.87 -3.96
CA ALA A 48 -18.85 -26.29 -3.58
C ALA A 48 -19.34 -27.44 -4.48
N ALA A 49 -19.07 -27.37 -5.79
CA ALA A 49 -19.40 -28.45 -6.72
C ALA A 49 -18.61 -29.73 -6.42
N GLN A 50 -17.29 -29.63 -6.25
CA GLN A 50 -16.42 -30.76 -5.91
C GLN A 50 -16.78 -31.37 -4.56
N HIS A 51 -17.06 -30.54 -3.56
CA HIS A 51 -17.43 -30.99 -2.23
C HIS A 51 -18.79 -31.69 -2.24
N THR A 52 -19.78 -31.16 -2.97
CA THR A 52 -21.06 -31.82 -3.19
C THR A 52 -20.87 -33.18 -3.87
N GLN A 53 -20.05 -33.25 -4.91
CA GLN A 53 -19.75 -34.51 -5.59
C GLN A 53 -19.04 -35.51 -4.66
N ALA A 54 -18.10 -35.04 -3.84
CA ALA A 54 -17.39 -35.85 -2.88
C ALA A 54 -18.33 -36.40 -1.81
N VAL A 55 -19.21 -35.57 -1.24
CA VAL A 55 -20.25 -35.98 -0.28
C VAL A 55 -21.16 -37.05 -0.89
N LEU A 56 -21.61 -36.87 -2.14
CA LEU A 56 -22.44 -37.83 -2.85
C LEU A 56 -21.73 -39.16 -3.16
N SER A 57 -20.40 -39.18 -3.13
CA SER A 57 -19.57 -40.35 -3.44
C SER A 57 -19.12 -41.12 -2.20
N VAL A 58 -19.40 -40.61 -1.00
CA VAL A 58 -19.04 -41.25 0.28
C VAL A 58 -19.81 -42.55 0.47
N LYS A 59 -19.10 -43.63 0.78
CA LYS A 59 -19.66 -44.98 0.95
C LYS A 59 -19.93 -45.35 2.40
N ASP A 60 -19.23 -44.72 3.34
CA ASP A 60 -19.37 -44.98 4.77
C ASP A 60 -19.10 -43.74 5.65
N ALA A 61 -19.44 -43.83 6.93
CA ALA A 61 -19.28 -42.73 7.88
C ALA A 61 -17.80 -42.35 8.14
N GLN A 62 -16.86 -43.25 7.87
CA GLN A 62 -15.43 -43.01 8.06
C GLN A 62 -14.85 -42.16 6.92
N GLU A 63 -15.29 -42.41 5.68
CA GLU A 63 -15.02 -41.55 4.53
C GLU A 63 -15.64 -40.14 4.70
N LEU A 64 -16.82 -40.03 5.31
CA LEU A 64 -17.45 -38.73 5.61
C LEU A 64 -16.61 -37.89 6.59
N LEU A 65 -16.13 -38.51 7.68
CA LEU A 65 -15.25 -37.84 8.66
C LEU A 65 -13.92 -37.42 8.03
N SER A 66 -13.38 -38.25 7.15
CA SER A 66 -12.15 -37.94 6.39
C SER A 66 -12.37 -36.74 5.45
N LEU A 67 -13.53 -36.68 4.79
CA LEU A 67 -13.91 -35.57 3.92
C LEU A 67 -14.05 -34.25 4.70
N GLN A 68 -14.71 -34.28 5.86
CA GLN A 68 -14.85 -33.12 6.74
C GLN A 68 -13.50 -32.60 7.23
N ALA A 69 -12.58 -33.51 7.58
CA ALA A 69 -11.26 -33.13 8.08
C ALA A 69 -10.35 -32.54 6.99
N ASN A 70 -10.58 -32.87 5.71
CA ASN A 70 -9.83 -32.35 4.57
C ASN A 70 -10.30 -30.98 4.09
N LEU A 71 -11.41 -30.44 4.60
CA LEU A 71 -11.91 -29.10 4.26
C LEU A 71 -11.18 -27.97 4.99
N PHE A 72 -10.71 -28.22 6.22
CA PHE A 72 -10.20 -27.15 7.08
C PHE A 72 -8.83 -26.61 6.64
N GLN A 73 -7.96 -27.49 6.12
CA GLN A 73 -6.63 -27.08 5.68
C GLN A 73 -6.67 -26.16 4.44
N PRO A 74 -7.38 -26.51 3.34
CA PRO A 74 -7.52 -25.63 2.19
C PRO A 74 -8.20 -24.29 2.52
N LEU A 75 -9.18 -24.29 3.42
CA LEU A 75 -9.86 -23.06 3.84
C LEU A 75 -8.90 -22.07 4.49
N ALA A 76 -8.10 -22.53 5.45
CA ALA A 76 -7.16 -21.67 6.16
C ALA A 76 -6.04 -21.14 5.22
N GLU A 77 -5.49 -21.99 4.37
CA GLU A 77 -4.49 -21.59 3.36
C GLU A 77 -5.05 -20.53 2.40
N LYS A 78 -6.30 -20.69 1.96
CA LYS A 78 -6.97 -19.74 1.05
C LYS A 78 -7.35 -18.43 1.71
N THR A 79 -7.80 -18.44 2.96
CA THR A 79 -8.06 -17.20 3.71
C THR A 79 -6.77 -16.42 3.89
N ALA A 80 -5.67 -17.08 4.27
CA ALA A 80 -4.37 -16.44 4.39
C ALA A 80 -3.90 -15.86 3.05
N ALA A 81 -4.06 -16.61 1.94
CA ALA A 81 -3.73 -16.13 0.60
C ALA A 81 -4.57 -14.91 0.19
N TYR A 82 -5.89 -14.94 0.41
CA TYR A 82 -6.78 -13.82 0.10
C TYR A 82 -6.40 -12.56 0.89
N SER A 83 -6.14 -12.69 2.20
CA SER A 83 -5.65 -11.59 3.04
C SER A 83 -4.31 -11.04 2.55
N ARG A 84 -3.39 -11.91 2.11
CA ARG A 84 -2.10 -11.51 1.55
C ARG A 84 -2.26 -10.73 0.24
N HIS A 85 -3.06 -11.24 -0.68
CA HIS A 85 -3.34 -10.55 -1.94
C HIS A 85 -4.02 -9.20 -1.72
N LEU A 86 -4.97 -9.11 -0.78
CA LEU A 86 -5.56 -7.83 -0.40
C LEU A 86 -4.51 -6.83 0.12
N TYR A 87 -3.62 -7.30 1.00
CA TYR A 87 -2.54 -6.47 1.54
C TYR A 87 -1.58 -6.01 0.43
N ASP A 88 -1.17 -6.90 -0.47
CA ASP A 88 -0.26 -6.57 -1.58
C ASP A 88 -0.89 -5.51 -2.52
N ILE A 89 -2.19 -5.61 -2.81
CA ILE A 89 -2.90 -4.62 -3.62
C ILE A 89 -2.95 -3.27 -2.89
N ALA A 90 -3.38 -3.26 -1.63
CA ALA A 90 -3.53 -2.02 -0.86
C ALA A 90 -2.18 -1.32 -0.64
N SER A 91 -1.15 -2.08 -0.24
CA SER A 91 0.20 -1.56 0.01
C SER A 91 0.88 -1.12 -1.29
N GLY A 92 0.74 -1.88 -2.38
CA GLY A 92 1.28 -1.51 -3.70
C GLY A 92 0.65 -0.23 -4.24
N THR A 93 -0.67 -0.11 -4.19
CA THR A 93 -1.36 1.13 -4.59
C THR A 93 -0.95 2.30 -3.68
N GLY A 94 -0.90 2.10 -2.36
CA GLY A 94 -0.47 3.13 -1.41
C GLY A 94 0.96 3.61 -1.63
N ALA A 95 1.89 2.70 -1.94
CA ALA A 95 3.29 3.03 -2.22
C ALA A 95 3.45 3.87 -3.49
N GLU A 96 2.71 3.57 -4.55
CA GLU A 96 2.72 4.38 -5.78
C GLU A 96 2.18 5.80 -5.53
N LEU A 97 1.12 5.94 -4.71
CA LEU A 97 0.64 7.26 -4.28
C LEU A 97 1.69 8.01 -3.44
N ALA A 98 2.32 7.34 -2.48
CA ALA A 98 3.35 7.93 -1.64
C ALA A 98 4.54 8.42 -2.47
N LYS A 99 4.98 7.62 -3.46
CA LYS A 99 6.07 7.97 -4.37
C LYS A 99 5.76 9.20 -5.21
N ALA A 100 4.52 9.35 -5.70
CA ALA A 100 4.11 10.56 -6.40
C ALA A 100 4.18 11.81 -5.50
N PHE A 101 3.77 11.67 -4.24
CA PHE A 101 3.87 12.75 -3.26
C PHE A 101 5.33 13.12 -2.93
N GLU A 102 6.20 12.12 -2.73
CA GLU A 102 7.63 12.31 -2.52
C GLU A 102 8.29 13.03 -3.70
N SER A 103 7.96 12.65 -4.94
CA SER A 103 8.47 13.32 -6.15
C SER A 103 8.06 14.79 -6.19
N GLN A 104 6.78 15.08 -5.93
CA GLN A 104 6.29 16.46 -5.92
C GLN A 104 6.94 17.30 -4.82
N ALA A 105 7.14 16.72 -3.63
CA ALA A 105 7.81 17.38 -2.52
C ALA A 105 9.30 17.66 -2.82
N ALA A 106 9.99 16.72 -3.45
CA ALA A 106 11.38 16.89 -3.88
C ALA A 106 11.52 18.01 -4.93
N ASP A 107 10.60 18.09 -5.88
CA ASP A 107 10.57 19.17 -6.88
C ASP A 107 10.30 20.53 -6.24
N LEU A 108 9.38 20.61 -5.27
CA LEU A 108 9.14 21.82 -4.49
C LEU A 108 10.38 22.26 -3.70
N GLN A 109 11.05 21.33 -3.03
CA GLN A 109 12.28 21.60 -2.29
C GLN A 109 13.38 22.13 -3.23
N LYS A 110 13.55 21.50 -4.40
CA LYS A 110 14.55 21.90 -5.41
C LYS A 110 14.27 23.30 -5.95
N ASN A 111 13.01 23.59 -6.30
CA ASN A 111 12.60 24.90 -6.79
C ASN A 111 12.76 25.98 -5.73
N PHE A 112 12.43 25.67 -4.47
CA PHE A 112 12.64 26.57 -3.36
C PHE A 112 14.13 26.85 -3.14
N SER A 113 14.98 25.81 -3.09
CA SER A 113 16.42 25.96 -2.91
C SER A 113 17.05 26.79 -4.04
N ALA A 114 16.63 26.58 -5.29
CA ALA A 114 17.06 27.39 -6.42
C ALA A 114 16.64 28.87 -6.28
N LEU A 115 15.44 29.12 -5.76
CA LEU A 115 14.97 30.47 -5.47
C LEU A 115 15.80 31.13 -4.37
N VAL A 116 16.07 30.40 -3.27
CA VAL A 116 16.92 30.88 -2.16
C VAL A 116 18.33 31.21 -2.64
N ASP A 117 18.97 30.32 -3.41
CA ASP A 117 20.32 30.56 -3.94
C ASP A 117 20.37 31.76 -4.88
N THR A 118 19.33 31.95 -5.70
CA THR A 118 19.22 33.08 -6.62
C THR A 118 18.97 34.39 -5.87
N THR A 119 18.18 34.37 -4.80
CA THR A 119 17.94 35.54 -3.94
C THR A 119 19.18 35.87 -3.12
N ALA A 120 19.85 34.89 -2.52
CA ALA A 120 21.05 35.09 -1.72
C ALA A 120 22.22 35.68 -2.54
N LYS A 121 22.38 35.26 -3.80
CA LYS A 121 23.40 35.81 -4.71
C LYS A 121 23.13 37.25 -5.17
N ASN A 122 21.88 37.72 -5.07
CA ASN A 122 21.45 39.04 -5.54
C ASN A 122 20.90 39.92 -4.41
N ALA A 123 21.12 39.55 -3.15
CA ALA A 123 20.52 40.24 -2.02
C ALA A 123 21.29 41.54 -1.69
N PRO A 124 20.60 42.70 -1.55
CA PRO A 124 21.21 43.93 -1.06
C PRO A 124 21.69 43.76 0.40
N ALA A 125 22.67 44.57 0.82
CA ALA A 125 23.12 44.62 2.21
C ALA A 125 21.94 44.87 3.17
N GLY A 126 21.83 44.10 4.26
CA GLY A 126 20.72 44.17 5.23
C GLY A 126 19.72 42.99 5.19
N SER A 127 20.00 41.95 4.41
CA SER A 127 19.13 40.77 4.20
C SER A 127 19.44 39.58 5.13
N GLU A 128 20.41 39.72 6.04
CA GLU A 128 20.92 38.66 6.92
C GLU A 128 19.82 38.03 7.79
N THR A 129 18.87 38.83 8.26
CA THR A 129 17.72 38.37 9.06
C THR A 129 16.74 37.53 8.24
N ALA A 130 16.52 37.88 6.97
CA ALA A 130 15.62 37.13 6.10
C ALA A 130 16.22 35.78 5.70
N VAL A 131 17.54 35.74 5.45
CA VAL A 131 18.27 34.49 5.19
C VAL A 131 18.26 33.57 6.42
N ALA A 132 18.38 34.12 7.63
CA ALA A 132 18.29 33.35 8.87
C ALA A 132 16.91 32.70 9.07
N VAL A 133 15.82 33.47 8.86
CA VAL A 133 14.45 32.95 8.93
C VAL A 133 14.22 31.86 7.89
N MET A 134 14.73 32.05 6.67
CA MET A 134 14.62 31.06 5.59
C MET A 134 15.36 29.76 5.92
N LYS A 135 16.58 29.85 6.48
CA LYS A 135 17.34 28.67 6.91
C LYS A 135 16.64 27.93 8.05
N SER A 136 16.03 28.65 9.00
CA SER A 136 15.19 28.06 10.04
C SER A 136 13.95 27.37 9.47
N ALA A 137 13.30 27.96 8.46
CA ALA A 137 12.16 27.34 7.78
C ALA A 137 12.56 26.05 7.05
N VAL A 138 13.72 26.04 6.37
CA VAL A 138 14.26 24.82 5.73
C VAL A 138 14.56 23.74 6.77
N SER A 139 15.17 24.12 7.90
CA SER A 139 15.43 23.17 8.99
C SER A 139 14.14 22.61 9.59
N ALA A 140 13.11 23.44 9.78
CA ALA A 140 11.81 23.00 10.28
C ALA A 140 11.10 22.06 9.27
N ALA A 141 11.18 22.37 7.98
CA ALA A 141 10.65 21.52 6.92
C ALA A 141 11.36 20.15 6.89
N ASN A 142 12.69 20.10 6.99
CA ASN A 142 13.44 18.85 7.04
C ASN A 142 13.05 17.99 8.26
N ASN A 143 12.93 18.60 9.44
CA ASN A 143 12.51 17.89 10.66
C ASN A 143 11.07 17.36 10.55
N ALA A 144 10.17 18.11 9.90
CA ALA A 144 8.81 17.66 9.63
C ALA A 144 8.80 16.48 8.65
N PHE A 145 9.62 16.52 7.60
CA PHE A 145 9.76 15.43 6.64
C PHE A 145 10.27 14.15 7.29
N GLU A 146 11.31 14.24 8.12
CA GLU A 146 11.82 13.12 8.93
C GLU A 146 10.74 12.55 9.84
N SER A 147 9.94 13.42 10.48
CA SER A 147 8.86 12.99 11.38
C SER A 147 7.76 12.23 10.64
N VAL A 148 7.38 12.69 9.44
CA VAL A 148 6.43 12.00 8.57
C VAL A 148 6.99 10.66 8.12
N GLN A 149 8.24 10.60 7.65
CA GLN A 149 8.90 9.34 7.27
C GLN A 149 8.92 8.34 8.42
N LYS A 150 9.20 8.81 9.64
CA LYS A 150 9.23 7.98 10.85
C LYS A 150 7.83 7.43 11.17
N ALA A 151 6.81 8.27 11.07
CA ALA A 151 5.42 7.87 11.29
C ALA A 151 4.93 6.86 10.24
N VAL A 152 5.27 7.08 8.96
CA VAL A 152 4.98 6.13 7.87
C VAL A 152 5.65 4.80 8.15
N LYS A 153 6.94 4.80 8.51
CA LYS A 153 7.67 3.56 8.81
C LYS A 153 7.06 2.81 9.99
N GLN A 154 6.72 3.50 11.09
CA GLN A 154 6.05 2.88 12.24
C GLN A 154 4.68 2.30 11.88
N ALA A 155 3.90 2.98 11.03
CA ALA A 155 2.62 2.46 10.58
C ALA A 155 2.79 1.21 9.69
N SER A 156 3.79 1.20 8.82
CA SER A 156 4.14 0.03 8.00
C SER A 156 4.61 -1.15 8.87
N ASP A 157 5.50 -0.93 9.83
CA ASP A 157 5.99 -1.96 10.74
C ASP A 157 4.84 -2.56 11.57
N LEU A 158 3.89 -1.73 12.01
CA LEU A 158 2.69 -2.18 12.73
C LEU A 158 1.76 -2.99 11.83
N ALA A 159 1.56 -2.57 10.59
CA ALA A 159 0.74 -3.31 9.62
C ALA A 159 1.36 -4.68 9.31
N GLU A 160 2.68 -4.74 9.12
CA GLU A 160 3.42 -5.99 8.90
C GLU A 160 3.32 -6.91 10.12
N ALA A 161 3.50 -6.39 11.34
CA ALA A 161 3.35 -7.17 12.56
C ALA A 161 1.94 -7.77 12.73
N ASN A 162 0.88 -6.99 12.46
CA ASN A 162 -0.49 -7.49 12.49
C ASN A 162 -0.73 -8.54 11.40
N PHE A 163 -0.15 -8.35 10.21
CA PHE A 163 -0.25 -9.29 9.11
C PHE A 163 0.44 -10.63 9.43
N THR A 164 1.64 -10.58 10.01
CA THR A 164 2.34 -11.77 10.51
C THR A 164 1.55 -12.47 11.60
N ALA A 165 0.94 -11.73 12.54
CA ALA A 165 0.12 -12.32 13.60
C ALA A 165 -1.12 -13.06 13.05
N VAL A 166 -1.82 -12.47 12.08
CA VAL A 166 -2.95 -13.13 11.39
C VAL A 166 -2.48 -14.37 10.62
N THR A 167 -1.34 -14.28 9.94
CA THR A 167 -0.74 -15.42 9.22
C THR A 167 -0.36 -16.55 10.17
N ASN A 168 0.23 -16.23 11.32
CA ASN A 168 0.58 -17.21 12.35
C ASN A 168 -0.67 -17.86 12.95
N THR A 169 -1.73 -17.08 13.21
CA THR A 169 -3.02 -17.60 13.70
C THR A 169 -3.64 -18.56 12.69
N ALA A 170 -3.57 -18.24 11.39
CA ALA A 170 -4.03 -19.13 10.32
C ALA A 170 -3.17 -20.41 10.26
N SER A 171 -1.85 -20.31 10.43
CA SER A 171 -0.94 -21.45 10.47
C SER A 171 -1.18 -22.35 11.70
N GLU A 172 -1.39 -21.76 12.88
CA GLU A 172 -1.73 -22.48 14.11
C GLU A 172 -3.09 -23.17 14.00
N ALA A 173 -4.08 -22.55 13.34
CA ALA A 173 -5.36 -23.19 13.06
C ALA A 173 -5.20 -24.43 12.16
N VAL A 174 -4.30 -24.37 11.15
CA VAL A 174 -3.93 -25.51 10.31
C VAL A 174 -3.24 -26.61 11.13
N GLN A 175 -2.27 -26.25 11.98
CA GLN A 175 -1.56 -27.21 12.83
C GLN A 175 -2.50 -27.86 13.85
N SER A 176 -3.38 -27.09 14.49
CA SER A 176 -4.39 -27.59 15.43
C SER A 176 -5.34 -28.60 14.79
N ALA A 177 -5.72 -28.37 13.53
CA ALA A 177 -6.52 -29.32 12.75
C ALA A 177 -5.74 -30.59 12.38
N GLN A 178 -4.42 -30.51 12.18
CA GLN A 178 -3.55 -31.67 11.96
C GLN A 178 -3.27 -32.46 13.25
N THR A 179 -3.15 -31.82 14.41
CA THR A 179 -2.93 -32.52 15.69
C THR A 179 -4.17 -33.28 16.17
N ARG A 180 -5.38 -32.80 15.84
CA ARG A 180 -6.64 -33.54 16.06
C ARG A 180 -6.79 -34.81 15.22
N LYS A 181 -5.97 -34.99 14.18
CA LYS A 181 -5.93 -36.18 13.32
C LYS A 181 -5.00 -37.29 13.84
N ARG A 182 -4.20 -37.04 14.89
CA ARG A 182 -3.28 -38.02 15.50
C ARG A 182 -3.89 -38.72 16.70
#